data_AF-A0A0H4X4H0-F1
#
_entry.id   AF-A0A0H4X4H0-F1
#
_cell.length_a   1.000
_cell.length_b   1.000
_cell.length_c   1.000
_cell.angle_alpha   90.00
_cell.angle_beta   90.00
_cell.angle_gamma   90.00
#
_symmetry.space_group_name_H-M   'P 1'
#
loop_
_entity.id
_entity.type
_entity.pdbx_description
1 polymer ?
#
loop_
_entity_poly.entity_id
_entity_poly.type
_entity_poly.pdbx_seq_one_letter_code
_entity_poly.pdbx_strand_id
1 'polypeptide(L)'
;MRRMTECLLNVDLGELPGEDAQLYALAHIANIACGGHAGDDASMRHALALCERHGAQAGAHPSYEDREGFGRRALDVTPEQLRNQIKAQCARLAALASERRLPVRYAKPHGALYHAANASPALALAVVDGVVSALGTGVTLIGPGTGALHDAARTAGLAYAREGFADRGTRPDGSLIPRGQPGAVLTDHALARDNTVRLATSGGVDTVCVHGDTPGAVALAREVRATLDALALPAEPLGDGALRLVLPEGIERRAARDALSALPHVLDAVITEEHACVYFRPEAPPEEPRLALARLLRLPAPLAERPLMTIRVRYDGQDLHTVAARAGLTEDEVARCHTAREYTVRCVGFLPGFAYLGEVDPRISVPRLSTPRTRVPALAVGIAGGRTGVYPFASPGGWNLIGTALDFTAFTPEHGAALQLGDRVRFERVDG
;
A
#
# COMPACT_ATOMS: atom_id res chain seq x y z
N MET A 1 -7.42 19.17 -8.90
CA MET A 1 -6.37 18.51 -8.09
C MET A 1 -5.28 17.99 -9.02
N ARG A 2 -4.03 18.46 -8.89
CA ARG A 2 -2.89 17.80 -9.55
C ARG A 2 -2.82 16.37 -8.99
N ARG A 3 -2.71 15.34 -9.84
CA ARG A 3 -2.30 14.01 -9.35
C ARG A 3 -0.98 14.22 -8.62
N MET A 4 -0.92 13.88 -7.34
CA MET A 4 0.35 13.85 -6.62
C MET A 4 1.25 12.89 -7.39
N THR A 5 2.41 13.37 -7.85
CA THR A 5 3.45 12.50 -8.39
C THR A 5 3.82 11.52 -7.28
N GLU A 6 3.79 10.23 -7.58
CA GLU A 6 4.03 9.17 -6.59
C GLU A 6 5.47 9.28 -6.05
N CYS A 7 5.60 9.62 -4.78
CA CYS A 7 6.89 9.76 -4.11
C CYS A 7 7.34 8.38 -3.60
N LEU A 8 8.52 7.92 -3.99
CA LEU A 8 8.97 6.55 -3.71
C LEU A 8 9.88 6.48 -2.47
N LEU A 9 9.84 5.34 -1.78
CA LEU A 9 10.82 4.99 -0.73
C LEU A 9 12.06 4.34 -1.37
N ASN A 10 13.22 4.96 -1.19
CA ASN A 10 14.51 4.33 -1.47
C ASN A 10 15.24 3.97 -0.18
N VAL A 11 15.97 2.86 -0.17
CA VAL A 11 16.73 2.40 1.00
C VAL A 11 18.13 1.99 0.58
N ASP A 12 19.14 2.45 1.32
CA ASP A 12 20.53 2.04 1.13
C ASP A 12 20.73 0.65 1.74
N LEU A 13 21.13 -0.33 0.91
CA LEU A 13 21.07 -1.77 1.22
C LEU A 13 22.28 -2.53 0.67
N GLY A 14 22.45 -3.77 1.12
CA GLY A 14 23.62 -4.60 0.76
C GLY A 14 24.93 -4.10 1.36
N GLU A 15 24.84 -3.23 2.37
CA GLU A 15 25.98 -2.61 3.04
C GLU A 15 26.45 -3.40 4.27
N LEU A 16 25.53 -4.09 4.95
CA LEU A 16 25.78 -4.74 6.24
C LEU A 16 25.64 -6.28 6.16
N PRO A 17 26.47 -7.04 6.89
CA PRO A 17 26.24 -8.48 7.08
C PRO A 17 24.92 -8.72 7.83
N GLY A 18 24.09 -9.65 7.33
CA GLY A 18 22.85 -10.04 8.00
C GLY A 18 21.75 -8.98 8.00
N GLU A 19 21.78 -8.07 7.02
CA GLU A 19 20.73 -7.05 6.82
C GLU A 19 19.32 -7.68 6.73
N ASP A 20 18.34 -7.05 7.37
CA ASP A 20 17.00 -7.61 7.48
C ASP A 20 16.27 -7.56 6.14
N ALA A 21 15.82 -8.73 5.65
CA ALA A 21 15.05 -8.88 4.43
C ALA A 21 13.77 -8.03 4.39
N GLN A 22 13.24 -7.63 5.56
CA GLN A 22 12.09 -6.72 5.64
C GLN A 22 12.37 -5.35 5.01
N LEU A 23 13.62 -4.87 5.01
CA LEU A 23 13.95 -3.59 4.35
C LEU A 23 13.74 -3.67 2.84
N TYR A 24 14.09 -4.80 2.23
CA TYR A 24 13.84 -5.04 0.80
C TYR A 24 12.35 -5.17 0.48
N ALA A 25 11.55 -5.72 1.40
CA ALA A 25 10.10 -5.75 1.27
C ALA A 25 9.43 -4.37 1.37
N LEU A 26 10.07 -3.43 2.08
CA LEU A 26 9.56 -2.08 2.28
C LEU A 26 10.05 -1.10 1.21
N ALA A 27 11.22 -1.32 0.63
CA ALA A 27 11.80 -0.46 -0.39
C ALA A 27 11.00 -0.49 -1.71
N HIS A 28 10.80 0.66 -2.33
CA HIS A 28 10.48 0.69 -3.77
C HIS A 28 11.78 0.57 -4.58
N ILE A 29 12.84 1.23 -4.12
CA ILE A 29 14.16 1.24 -4.72
C ILE A 29 15.19 0.78 -3.67
N ALA A 30 15.98 -0.23 -4.00
CA ALA A 30 17.10 -0.68 -3.19
C ALA A 30 18.40 -0.14 -3.79
N ASN A 31 19.07 0.78 -3.09
CA ASN A 31 20.39 1.27 -3.50
C ASN A 31 21.44 0.28 -2.99
N ILE A 32 21.89 -0.63 -3.85
CA ILE A 32 22.77 -1.75 -3.49
C ILE A 32 24.22 -1.31 -3.54
N ALA A 33 24.96 -1.50 -2.45
CA ALA A 33 26.39 -1.21 -2.37
C ALA A 33 27.21 -1.98 -3.43
N CYS A 34 28.08 -1.27 -4.13
CA CYS A 34 28.78 -1.79 -5.32
C CYS A 34 30.26 -2.16 -5.08
N GLY A 35 30.70 -2.25 -3.83
CA GLY A 35 32.05 -2.68 -3.46
C GLY A 35 33.07 -1.56 -3.25
N GLY A 36 32.69 -0.28 -3.41
CA GLY A 36 33.55 0.86 -3.10
C GLY A 36 33.66 1.09 -1.59
N HIS A 37 32.55 1.42 -0.94
CA HIS A 37 32.47 1.65 0.51
C HIS A 37 32.08 0.38 1.28
N ALA A 38 31.19 -0.42 0.69
CA ALA A 38 30.65 -1.64 1.28
C ALA A 38 30.23 -2.63 0.20
N GLY A 39 29.90 -3.84 0.61
CA GLY A 39 29.43 -4.93 -0.24
C GLY A 39 30.52 -5.66 -1.03
N ASP A 40 30.18 -6.83 -1.53
CA ASP A 40 31.00 -7.69 -2.40
C ASP A 40 30.09 -8.51 -3.34
N ASP A 41 30.63 -9.45 -4.12
CA ASP A 41 29.80 -10.24 -5.03
C ASP A 41 28.73 -11.05 -4.30
N ALA A 42 29.05 -11.58 -3.11
CA ALA A 42 28.13 -12.38 -2.34
C ALA A 42 26.99 -11.52 -1.78
N SER A 43 27.32 -10.34 -1.22
CA SER A 43 26.30 -9.42 -0.71
C SER A 43 25.44 -8.84 -1.83
N MET A 44 26.01 -8.50 -2.98
CA MET A 44 25.27 -8.02 -4.15
C MET A 44 24.31 -9.09 -4.67
N ARG A 45 24.77 -10.35 -4.81
CA ARG A 45 23.90 -11.48 -5.21
C ARG A 45 22.76 -11.69 -4.24
N HIS A 46 23.04 -11.59 -2.94
CA HIS A 46 22.02 -11.71 -1.90
C HIS A 46 20.99 -10.57 -1.98
N ALA A 47 21.45 -9.32 -2.07
CA ALA A 47 20.60 -8.15 -2.21
C ALA A 47 19.71 -8.24 -3.46
N LEU A 48 20.28 -8.62 -4.61
CA LEU A 48 19.53 -8.82 -5.86
C LEU A 48 18.48 -9.94 -5.73
N ALA A 49 18.78 -11.02 -5.00
CA ALA A 49 17.81 -12.08 -4.73
C ALA A 49 16.64 -11.60 -3.86
N LEU A 50 16.90 -10.74 -2.88
CA LEU A 50 15.86 -10.14 -2.05
C LEU A 50 15.02 -9.13 -2.84
N CYS A 51 15.65 -8.30 -3.69
CA CYS A 51 14.93 -7.41 -4.61
C CYS A 51 13.98 -8.20 -5.52
N GLU A 52 14.44 -9.29 -6.14
CA GLU A 52 13.62 -10.16 -6.97
C GLU A 52 12.44 -10.78 -6.19
N ARG A 53 12.70 -11.29 -4.98
CA ARG A 53 11.68 -11.91 -4.12
C ARG A 53 10.59 -10.92 -3.70
N HIS A 54 10.96 -9.68 -3.43
CA HIS A 54 10.09 -8.69 -2.82
C HIS A 54 9.59 -7.61 -3.79
N GLY A 55 10.07 -7.60 -5.03
CA GLY A 55 9.67 -6.65 -6.07
C GLY A 55 10.33 -5.27 -5.96
N ALA A 56 11.36 -5.11 -5.12
CA ALA A 56 12.12 -3.85 -5.04
C ALA A 56 12.97 -3.66 -6.31
N GLN A 57 13.02 -2.42 -6.81
CA GLN A 57 13.80 -2.08 -7.99
C GLN A 57 15.27 -1.90 -7.61
N ALA A 58 16.17 -2.63 -8.29
CA ALA A 58 17.60 -2.56 -8.00
C ALA A 58 18.22 -1.25 -8.54
N GLY A 59 18.97 -0.58 -7.67
CA GLY A 59 19.79 0.58 -8.01
C GLY A 59 21.25 0.36 -7.62
N ALA A 60 22.18 0.90 -8.40
CA ALA A 60 23.59 0.94 -8.03
C ALA A 60 23.83 2.02 -6.97
N HIS A 61 24.57 1.68 -5.91
CA HIS A 61 24.98 2.62 -4.88
C HIS A 61 26.51 2.82 -4.89
N PRO A 62 27.08 3.44 -5.94
CA PRO A 62 28.52 3.61 -6.05
C PRO A 62 29.04 4.70 -5.12
N SER A 63 30.29 4.58 -4.72
CA SER A 63 30.91 5.46 -3.72
C SER A 63 32.36 5.79 -4.09
N TYR A 64 33.01 6.61 -3.27
CA TYR A 64 34.47 6.56 -3.17
C TYR A 64 34.92 5.16 -2.73
N GLU A 65 36.10 4.73 -3.17
CA GLU A 65 36.75 3.49 -2.72
C GLU A 65 37.35 3.70 -1.31
N ASP A 66 36.47 3.84 -0.32
CA ASP A 66 36.81 4.07 1.07
C ASP A 66 36.04 3.12 1.98
N ARG A 67 36.51 1.86 2.09
CA ARG A 67 35.88 0.88 2.97
C ARG A 67 36.03 1.24 4.45
N GLU A 68 37.20 1.73 4.85
CA GLU A 68 37.50 2.06 6.25
C GLU A 68 36.62 3.20 6.77
N GLY A 69 36.40 4.24 5.95
CA GLY A 69 35.52 5.35 6.27
C GLY A 69 34.07 5.15 5.84
N PHE A 70 33.72 3.95 5.35
CA PHE A 70 32.40 3.61 4.82
C PHE A 70 31.91 4.63 3.77
N GLY A 71 32.82 5.13 2.93
CA GLY A 71 32.49 6.11 1.88
C GLY A 71 32.04 7.48 2.40
N ARG A 72 32.20 7.78 3.69
CA ARG A 72 31.75 9.02 4.35
C ARG A 72 32.83 10.09 4.44
N ARG A 73 34.05 9.80 3.99
CA ARG A 73 35.14 10.79 3.89
C ARG A 73 35.24 11.30 2.45
N ALA A 74 35.43 12.60 2.30
CA ALA A 74 35.81 13.15 1.01
C ALA A 74 37.24 12.67 0.68
N LEU A 75 37.43 12.14 -0.51
CA LEU A 75 38.74 11.77 -1.02
C LEU A 75 39.16 12.72 -2.14
N ASP A 76 40.45 13.04 -2.17
CA ASP A 76 41.05 13.76 -3.28
C ASP A 76 41.39 12.77 -4.40
N VAL A 77 40.48 12.64 -5.36
CA VAL A 77 40.61 11.78 -6.54
C VAL A 77 40.41 12.60 -7.80
N THR A 78 41.15 12.27 -8.86
CA THR A 78 40.95 12.98 -10.13
C THR A 78 39.61 12.59 -10.76
N PRO A 79 38.96 13.47 -11.55
CA PRO A 79 37.72 13.13 -12.24
C PRO A 79 37.82 11.88 -13.12
N GLU A 80 38.97 11.67 -13.77
CA GLU A 80 39.20 10.47 -14.59
C GLU A 80 39.24 9.19 -13.75
N GLN A 81 39.96 9.21 -12.62
CA GLN A 81 40.01 8.08 -11.70
C GLN A 81 38.62 7.78 -11.15
N LEU A 82 37.90 8.81 -10.68
CA LEU A 82 36.55 8.68 -10.16
C LEU A 82 35.61 8.06 -11.20
N ARG A 83 35.61 8.56 -12.45
CA ARG A 83 34.79 7.99 -13.53
C ARG A 83 35.03 6.50 -13.72
N ASN A 84 36.30 6.08 -13.72
CA ASN A 84 36.67 4.67 -13.87
C ASN A 84 36.21 3.81 -12.68
N GLN A 85 36.33 4.32 -11.45
CA GLN A 85 35.86 3.65 -10.24
C GLN A 85 34.33 3.48 -10.26
N ILE A 86 33.58 4.53 -10.60
CA ILE A 86 32.11 4.49 -10.68
C ILE A 86 31.67 3.53 -11.79
N LYS A 87 32.31 3.56 -12.95
CA LYS A 87 32.05 2.61 -14.04
C LYS A 87 32.26 1.17 -13.57
N ALA A 88 33.39 0.88 -12.92
CA ALA A 88 33.70 -0.47 -12.45
C ALA A 88 32.67 -0.98 -11.42
N GLN A 89 32.33 -0.14 -10.44
CA GLN A 89 31.32 -0.45 -9.42
C GLN A 89 29.94 -0.74 -10.03
N CYS A 90 29.45 0.13 -10.90
CA CYS A 90 28.14 -0.05 -11.55
C CYS A 90 28.14 -1.27 -12.49
N ALA A 91 29.20 -1.49 -13.26
CA ALA A 91 29.31 -2.62 -14.19
C ALA A 91 29.33 -3.97 -13.44
N ARG A 92 29.98 -4.01 -12.28
CA ARG A 92 29.99 -5.19 -11.40
C ARG A 92 28.59 -5.58 -10.95
N LEU A 93 27.81 -4.63 -10.42
CA LEU A 93 26.42 -4.90 -10.03
C LEU A 93 25.57 -5.31 -11.23
N ALA A 94 25.71 -4.62 -12.37
CA ALA A 94 24.97 -4.93 -13.60
C ALA A 94 25.24 -6.36 -14.12
N ALA A 95 26.50 -6.81 -14.08
CA ALA A 95 26.86 -8.17 -14.46
C ALA A 95 26.15 -9.20 -13.58
N LEU A 96 26.21 -9.04 -12.25
CA LEU A 96 25.53 -9.93 -11.30
C LEU A 96 24.01 -9.92 -11.45
N ALA A 97 23.43 -8.75 -11.70
CA ALA A 97 21.99 -8.58 -11.90
C ALA A 97 21.51 -9.23 -13.21
N SER A 98 22.35 -9.22 -14.25
CA SER A 98 22.06 -9.85 -15.54
C SER A 98 21.89 -11.38 -15.45
N GLU A 99 22.63 -12.03 -14.56
CA GLU A 99 22.50 -13.48 -14.30
C GLU A 99 21.10 -13.87 -13.81
N ARG A 100 20.37 -12.90 -13.24
CA ARG A 100 19.01 -13.06 -12.71
C ARG A 100 17.95 -12.37 -13.58
N ARG A 101 18.34 -11.81 -14.74
CA ARG A 101 17.47 -10.99 -15.60
C ARG A 101 16.79 -9.83 -14.86
N LEU A 102 17.43 -9.33 -13.80
CA LEU A 102 16.94 -8.20 -13.02
C LEU A 102 17.70 -6.94 -13.49
N PRO A 103 17.07 -5.98 -14.18
CA PRO A 103 17.78 -4.79 -14.61
C PRO A 103 18.08 -3.85 -13.44
N VAL A 104 19.28 -3.26 -13.44
CA VAL A 104 19.61 -2.12 -12.56
C VAL A 104 18.99 -0.87 -13.17
N ARG A 105 18.01 -0.27 -12.49
CA ARG A 105 17.20 0.86 -13.02
C ARG A 105 17.61 2.21 -12.46
N TYR A 106 18.31 2.23 -11.33
CA TYR A 106 18.71 3.45 -10.64
C TYR A 106 20.21 3.49 -10.40
N ALA A 107 20.73 4.68 -10.19
CA ALA A 107 22.05 4.89 -9.60
C ALA A 107 21.97 6.04 -8.59
N LYS A 108 22.55 5.87 -7.40
CA LYS A 108 22.60 6.89 -6.34
C LYS A 108 24.02 6.93 -5.78
N PRO A 109 24.78 8.02 -5.91
CA PRO A 109 26.09 8.11 -5.26
C PRO A 109 25.96 8.01 -3.74
N HIS A 110 26.88 7.32 -3.08
CA HIS A 110 26.87 7.12 -1.63
C HIS A 110 27.63 8.21 -0.88
N GLY A 111 27.18 8.51 0.35
CA GLY A 111 27.98 9.16 1.39
C GLY A 111 28.60 10.49 0.96
N ALA A 112 29.92 10.63 1.14
CA ALA A 112 30.63 11.86 0.81
C ALA A 112 30.61 12.16 -0.70
N LEU A 113 30.58 11.12 -1.55
CA LEU A 113 30.53 11.29 -3.00
C LEU A 113 29.23 11.97 -3.44
N TYR A 114 28.10 11.63 -2.81
CA TYR A 114 26.80 12.29 -3.05
C TYR A 114 26.90 13.81 -2.93
N HIS A 115 27.50 14.30 -1.84
CA HIS A 115 27.65 15.72 -1.58
C HIS A 115 28.73 16.37 -2.45
N ALA A 116 29.88 15.70 -2.63
CA ALA A 116 30.99 16.21 -3.42
C ALA A 116 30.63 16.35 -4.90
N ALA A 117 29.94 15.35 -5.46
CA ALA A 117 29.45 15.40 -6.84
C ALA A 117 28.42 16.52 -7.03
N ASN A 118 27.57 16.79 -6.03
CA ASN A 118 26.61 17.90 -6.15
C ASN A 118 27.26 19.29 -6.10
N ALA A 119 28.40 19.42 -5.42
CA ALA A 119 29.12 20.68 -5.27
C ALA A 119 30.11 20.96 -6.41
N SER A 120 30.61 19.93 -7.10
CA SER A 120 31.67 20.06 -8.11
C SER A 120 31.20 19.58 -9.50
N PRO A 121 31.13 20.48 -10.51
CA PRO A 121 30.80 20.11 -11.89
C PRO A 121 31.69 19.02 -12.49
N ALA A 122 32.99 19.04 -12.16
CA ALA A 122 33.93 18.04 -12.66
C ALA A 122 33.66 16.64 -12.07
N LEU A 123 33.35 16.56 -10.77
CA LEU A 123 33.01 15.29 -10.12
C LEU A 123 31.63 14.81 -10.54
N ALA A 124 30.66 15.71 -10.70
CA ALA A 124 29.34 15.40 -11.24
C ALA A 124 29.43 14.72 -12.61
N LEU A 125 30.19 15.31 -13.54
CA LEU A 125 30.40 14.75 -14.87
C LEU A 125 31.06 13.38 -14.80
N ALA A 126 32.10 13.22 -13.97
CA ALA A 126 32.77 11.93 -13.79
C ALA A 126 31.82 10.83 -13.29
N VAL A 127 30.96 11.13 -12.31
CA VAL A 127 29.95 10.20 -11.80
C VAL A 127 28.95 9.83 -12.88
N VAL A 128 28.39 10.82 -13.58
CA VAL A 128 27.39 10.61 -14.63
C VAL A 128 27.98 9.80 -15.79
N ASP A 129 29.16 10.15 -16.28
CA ASP A 129 29.84 9.41 -17.34
C ASP A 129 30.16 7.97 -16.94
N GLY A 130 30.56 7.75 -15.69
CA GLY A 130 30.82 6.41 -15.14
C GLY A 130 29.54 5.56 -15.10
N VAL A 131 28.44 6.14 -14.63
CA VAL A 131 27.11 5.51 -14.60
C VAL A 131 26.63 5.18 -16.02
N VAL A 132 26.65 6.15 -16.95
CA VAL A 132 26.21 5.97 -18.34
C VAL A 132 27.05 4.90 -19.05
N SER A 133 28.37 4.91 -18.83
CA SER A 133 29.27 3.93 -19.45
C SER A 133 29.00 2.49 -18.99
N ALA A 134 28.47 2.30 -17.79
CA ALA A 134 28.22 0.98 -17.21
C ALA A 134 26.78 0.51 -17.40
N LEU A 135 25.80 1.41 -17.28
CA LEU A 135 24.37 1.08 -17.22
C LEU A 135 23.57 1.63 -18.40
N GLY A 136 24.18 2.45 -19.26
CA GLY A 136 23.49 3.16 -20.35
C GLY A 136 22.67 4.35 -19.85
N THR A 137 21.88 4.95 -20.75
CA THR A 137 21.05 6.13 -20.45
C THR A 137 19.65 5.79 -19.95
N GLY A 138 19.27 4.51 -19.93
CA GLY A 138 17.96 4.05 -19.47
C GLY A 138 17.77 4.02 -17.95
N VAL A 139 18.78 4.48 -17.18
CA VAL A 139 18.74 4.53 -15.72
C VAL A 139 18.28 5.90 -15.22
N THR A 140 17.69 5.92 -14.03
CA THR A 140 17.36 7.15 -13.30
C THR A 140 18.43 7.42 -12.25
N LEU A 141 19.07 8.60 -12.32
CA LEU A 141 20.01 9.03 -11.30
C LEU A 141 19.25 9.65 -10.11
N ILE A 142 19.60 9.26 -8.89
CA ILE A 142 19.03 9.81 -7.65
C ILE A 142 20.05 10.76 -7.03
N GLY A 143 19.61 11.96 -6.65
CA GLY A 143 20.48 12.97 -6.08
C GLY A 143 19.75 14.18 -5.49
N PRO A 144 20.48 15.21 -5.05
CA PRO A 144 19.90 16.43 -4.49
C PRO A 144 18.96 17.12 -5.50
N GLY A 145 17.99 17.87 -4.98
CA GLY A 145 16.98 18.56 -5.80
C GLY A 145 17.54 19.55 -6.82
N THR A 146 18.75 20.07 -6.57
CA THR A 146 19.48 21.02 -7.42
C THR A 146 20.98 20.83 -7.25
N GLY A 147 21.77 21.34 -8.20
CA GLY A 147 23.23 21.38 -8.13
C GLY A 147 23.90 20.66 -9.29
N ALA A 148 25.23 20.53 -9.21
CA ALA A 148 26.05 20.07 -10.33
C ALA A 148 25.70 18.65 -10.79
N LEU A 149 25.30 17.76 -9.86
CA LEU A 149 24.90 16.39 -10.18
C LEU A 149 23.60 16.34 -10.98
N HIS A 150 22.61 17.15 -10.58
CA HIS A 150 21.35 17.31 -11.31
C HIS A 150 21.59 17.84 -12.72
N ASP A 151 22.43 18.87 -12.86
CA ASP A 151 22.69 19.50 -14.15
C ASP A 151 23.45 18.55 -15.09
N ALA A 152 24.47 17.85 -14.59
CA ALA A 152 25.22 16.87 -15.37
C ALA A 152 24.33 15.71 -15.85
N ALA A 153 23.43 15.20 -15.00
CA ALA A 153 22.50 14.15 -15.37
C ALA A 153 21.56 14.59 -16.50
N ARG A 154 21.03 15.82 -16.42
CA ARG A 154 20.19 16.41 -17.47
C ARG A 154 20.95 16.58 -18.79
N THR A 155 22.18 17.07 -18.75
CA THR A 155 23.04 17.21 -19.94
C THR A 155 23.32 15.87 -20.61
N ALA A 156 23.50 14.81 -19.82
CA ALA A 156 23.70 13.45 -20.32
C ALA A 156 22.40 12.74 -20.78
N GLY A 157 21.24 13.41 -20.65
CA GLY A 157 19.94 12.84 -21.03
C GLY A 157 19.41 11.76 -20.09
N LEU A 158 19.92 11.69 -18.85
CA LEU A 158 19.41 10.78 -17.83
C LEU A 158 18.10 11.31 -17.22
N ALA A 159 17.20 10.37 -16.87
CA ALA A 159 16.15 10.68 -15.93
C ALA A 159 16.78 10.97 -14.55
N TYR A 160 16.16 11.87 -13.79
CA TYR A 160 16.65 12.28 -12.47
C TYR A 160 15.53 12.28 -11.44
N ALA A 161 15.79 11.71 -10.27
CA ALA A 161 14.86 11.69 -9.15
C ALA A 161 15.46 12.47 -7.97
N ARG A 162 14.74 13.50 -7.52
CA ARG A 162 15.17 14.40 -6.45
C ARG A 162 14.91 13.73 -5.10
N GLU A 163 15.94 13.66 -4.27
CA GLU A 163 15.89 12.93 -3.00
C GLU A 163 15.69 13.84 -1.79
N GLY A 164 14.88 13.36 -0.85
CA GLY A 164 14.82 13.83 0.54
C GLY A 164 15.12 12.69 1.52
N PHE A 165 15.36 13.00 2.79
CA PHE A 165 15.73 12.02 3.82
C PHE A 165 14.72 12.04 4.95
N ALA A 166 14.10 10.89 5.26
CA ALA A 166 13.18 10.79 6.39
C ALA A 166 13.93 10.70 7.73
N ASP A 167 15.10 10.04 7.71
CA ASP A 167 15.86 9.64 8.90
C ASP A 167 17.06 10.56 9.19
N ARG A 168 17.14 11.73 8.54
CA ARG A 168 18.21 12.71 8.75
C ARG A 168 17.65 14.02 9.26
N GLY A 169 18.33 14.59 10.25
CA GLY A 169 18.06 15.95 10.70
C GLY A 169 18.50 16.97 9.64
N THR A 170 17.67 18.00 9.43
CA THR A 170 17.95 19.12 8.55
C THR A 170 18.09 20.41 9.36
N ARG A 171 19.00 21.29 8.95
CA ARG A 171 19.09 22.66 9.42
C ARG A 171 17.99 23.53 8.80
N PRO A 172 17.73 24.75 9.33
CA PRO A 172 16.74 25.66 8.77
C PRO A 172 16.99 26.06 7.30
N ASP A 173 18.25 26.02 6.85
CA ASP A 173 18.64 26.26 5.46
C ASP A 173 18.41 25.06 4.52
N GLY A 174 17.85 23.96 5.05
CA GLY A 174 17.58 22.71 4.33
C GLY A 174 18.79 21.77 4.22
N SER A 175 19.99 22.18 4.66
CA SER A 175 21.16 21.31 4.64
C SER A 175 21.05 20.19 5.69
N LEU A 176 21.64 19.03 5.41
CA LEU A 176 21.67 17.94 6.38
C LEU A 176 22.62 18.27 7.54
N ILE A 177 22.19 17.94 8.76
CA ILE A 177 23.08 17.96 9.92
C ILE A 177 24.16 16.89 9.71
N PRO A 178 25.46 17.24 9.79
CA PRO A 178 26.57 16.31 9.63
C PRO A 178 26.47 15.11 10.57
N ARG A 179 26.80 13.92 10.08
CA ARG A 179 26.85 12.71 10.92
C ARG A 179 27.83 12.92 12.08
N GLY A 180 27.48 12.39 13.26
CA GLY A 180 28.23 12.58 14.50
C GLY A 180 27.79 13.79 15.34
N GLN A 181 26.97 14.70 14.80
CA GLN A 181 26.35 15.77 15.58
C GLN A 181 25.02 15.33 16.21
N PRO A 182 24.62 15.89 17.36
CA PRO A 182 23.30 15.65 17.94
C PRO A 182 22.17 15.95 16.95
N GLY A 183 21.19 15.05 16.84
CA GLY A 183 20.06 15.18 15.92
C GLY A 183 20.37 14.88 14.45
N ALA A 184 21.59 14.43 14.11
CA ALA A 184 21.95 14.13 12.73
C ALA A 184 21.21 12.93 12.13
N VAL A 185 20.94 11.92 12.96
CA VAL A 185 20.20 10.70 12.61
C VAL A 185 18.95 10.66 13.49
N LEU A 186 17.80 10.47 12.85
CA LEU A 186 16.50 10.42 13.50
C LEU A 186 16.07 8.96 13.63
N THR A 187 15.81 8.54 14.87
CA THR A 187 15.29 7.19 15.19
C THR A 187 13.83 7.24 15.66
N ASP A 188 13.28 8.43 15.84
CA ASP A 188 11.89 8.65 16.21
C ASP A 188 10.96 8.49 14.98
N HIS A 189 9.98 7.60 15.10
CA HIS A 189 9.07 7.27 14.01
C HIS A 189 8.12 8.42 13.65
N ALA A 190 7.68 9.20 14.63
CA ALA A 190 6.79 10.34 14.39
C ALA A 190 7.54 11.45 13.66
N LEU A 191 8.79 11.74 14.04
CA LEU A 191 9.63 12.70 13.32
C LEU A 191 9.90 12.26 11.87
N ALA A 192 10.17 10.97 11.64
CA ALA A 192 10.37 10.46 10.28
C ALA A 192 9.08 10.50 9.43
N ARG A 193 7.92 10.20 10.03
CA ARG A 193 6.60 10.39 9.42
C ARG A 193 6.39 11.85 9.01
N ASP A 194 6.59 12.78 9.94
CA ASP A 194 6.35 14.21 9.71
C ASP A 194 7.30 14.77 8.63
N ASN A 195 8.57 14.32 8.63
CA ASN A 195 9.50 14.60 7.54
C ASN A 195 9.01 14.04 6.21
N THR A 196 8.53 12.81 6.19
CA THR A 196 8.02 12.15 4.96
C THR A 196 6.84 12.92 4.39
N VAL A 197 5.87 13.31 5.22
CA VAL A 197 4.71 14.12 4.79
C VAL A 197 5.19 15.44 4.20
N ARG A 198 6.05 16.17 4.91
CA ARG A 198 6.59 17.44 4.43
C ARG A 198 7.32 17.30 3.09
N LEU A 199 8.16 16.27 2.94
CA LEU A 199 8.95 16.04 1.73
C LEU A 199 8.05 15.65 0.55
N ALA A 200 7.22 14.62 0.72
CA ALA A 200 6.36 14.08 -0.33
C ALA A 200 5.31 15.08 -0.83
N THR A 201 4.87 16.01 0.01
CA THR A 201 3.89 17.05 -0.37
C THR A 201 4.51 18.34 -0.91
N SER A 202 5.84 18.50 -0.83
CA SER A 202 6.53 19.73 -1.26
C SER A 202 6.49 19.99 -2.77
N GLY A 203 6.28 18.94 -3.58
CA GLY A 203 6.46 18.97 -5.05
C GLY A 203 7.93 19.02 -5.52
N GLY A 204 8.89 19.09 -4.59
CA GLY A 204 10.33 19.15 -4.85
C GLY A 204 11.07 17.82 -4.69
N VAL A 205 10.40 16.78 -4.21
CA VAL A 205 11.00 15.48 -3.85
C VAL A 205 10.26 14.37 -4.59
N ASP A 206 11.01 13.52 -5.27
CA ASP A 206 10.51 12.36 -6.01
C ASP A 206 10.75 11.05 -5.25
N THR A 207 11.78 11.00 -4.41
CA THR A 207 12.04 9.85 -3.52
C THR A 207 12.46 10.28 -2.12
N VAL A 208 12.02 9.54 -1.11
CA VAL A 208 12.42 9.70 0.29
C VAL A 208 13.30 8.53 0.69
N CYS A 209 14.44 8.83 1.32
CA CYS A 209 15.44 7.87 1.75
C CYS A 209 15.30 7.52 3.23
N VAL A 210 15.50 6.24 3.53
CA VAL A 210 15.88 5.73 4.86
C VAL A 210 17.18 4.94 4.69
N HIS A 211 18.13 5.10 5.59
CA HIS A 211 19.37 4.33 5.55
C HIS A 211 19.18 2.98 6.27
N GLY A 212 19.67 1.89 5.68
CA GLY A 212 19.65 0.56 6.30
C GLY A 212 20.48 0.48 7.58
N ASP A 213 21.47 1.37 7.75
CA ASP A 213 22.35 1.45 8.93
C ASP A 213 21.75 2.25 10.11
N THR A 214 20.59 2.89 9.93
CA THR A 214 19.94 3.64 11.00
C THR A 214 19.44 2.67 12.09
N PRO A 215 19.69 2.92 13.39
CA PRO A 215 19.15 2.08 14.45
C PRO A 215 17.61 2.00 14.37
N GLY A 216 17.08 0.78 14.28
CA GLY A 216 15.64 0.59 14.08
C GLY A 216 15.15 0.83 12.64
N ALA A 217 16.05 0.81 11.64
CA ALA A 217 15.73 1.10 10.24
C ALA A 217 14.49 0.37 9.71
N VAL A 218 14.26 -0.89 10.09
CA VAL A 218 13.06 -1.64 9.67
C VAL A 218 11.77 -0.97 10.12
N ALA A 219 11.69 -0.56 11.39
CA ALA A 219 10.50 0.09 11.93
C ALA A 219 10.31 1.49 11.32
N LEU A 220 11.41 2.20 11.10
CA LEU A 220 11.41 3.51 10.46
C LEU A 220 10.96 3.43 9.00
N ALA A 221 11.54 2.52 8.21
CA ALA A 221 11.16 2.26 6.83
C ALA A 221 9.70 1.81 6.72
N ARG A 222 9.19 1.04 7.70
CA ARG A 222 7.77 0.65 7.75
C ARG A 222 6.87 1.86 7.93
N GLU A 223 7.21 2.77 8.84
CA GLU A 223 6.43 4.00 9.06
C GLU A 223 6.49 4.93 7.84
N VAL A 224 7.67 5.11 7.24
CA VAL A 224 7.85 5.93 6.04
C VAL A 224 7.07 5.33 4.86
N ARG A 225 7.16 4.00 4.63
CA ARG A 225 6.41 3.32 3.57
C ARG A 225 4.91 3.46 3.76
N ALA A 226 4.40 3.22 4.98
CA ALA A 226 2.99 3.41 5.29
C ALA A 226 2.55 4.87 5.10
N THR A 227 3.41 5.83 5.42
CA THR A 227 3.11 7.26 5.20
C THR A 227 2.99 7.59 3.71
N LEU A 228 3.91 7.11 2.87
CA LEU A 228 3.85 7.30 1.43
C LEU A 228 2.63 6.60 0.80
N ASP A 229 2.37 5.36 1.19
CA ASP A 229 1.19 4.61 0.76
C ASP A 229 -0.10 5.37 1.13
N ALA A 230 -0.18 5.92 2.35
CA ALA A 230 -1.32 6.71 2.81
C ALA A 230 -1.52 7.98 1.97
N LEU A 231 -0.45 8.71 1.67
CA LEU A 231 -0.52 9.91 0.83
C LEU A 231 -0.97 9.62 -0.60
N ALA A 232 -0.70 8.41 -1.10
CA ALA A 232 -1.15 7.93 -2.40
C ALA A 232 -2.62 7.50 -2.43
N LEU A 233 -3.25 7.24 -1.27
CA LEU A 233 -4.66 6.86 -1.23
C LEU A 233 -5.57 8.06 -1.55
N PRO A 234 -6.50 7.92 -2.53
CA PRO A 234 -7.49 8.93 -2.82
C PRO A 234 -8.41 9.16 -1.62
N ALA A 235 -8.61 10.44 -1.29
CA ALA A 235 -9.56 10.88 -0.29
C ALA A 235 -10.39 12.05 -0.82
N GLU A 236 -11.68 12.03 -0.50
CA GLU A 236 -12.63 13.07 -0.85
C GLU A 236 -13.38 13.54 0.42
N PRO A 237 -13.28 14.82 0.81
CA PRO A 237 -14.09 15.37 1.87
C PRO A 237 -15.58 15.30 1.50
N LEU A 238 -16.42 14.86 2.45
CA LEU A 238 -17.87 14.88 2.34
C LEU A 238 -18.42 15.90 3.35
N GLY A 239 -18.25 17.18 3.02
CA GLY A 239 -18.45 18.28 3.98
C GLY A 239 -17.35 18.31 5.04
N ASP A 240 -17.65 18.91 6.19
CA ASP A 240 -16.64 19.21 7.23
C ASP A 240 -16.49 18.09 8.27
N GLY A 241 -17.40 17.11 8.28
CA GLY A 241 -17.49 16.06 9.30
C GLY A 241 -17.34 14.64 8.74
N ALA A 242 -16.91 14.48 7.49
CA ALA A 242 -16.72 13.17 6.90
C ALA A 242 -15.65 13.15 5.80
N LEU A 243 -15.00 11.99 5.66
CA LEU A 243 -14.00 11.73 4.63
C LEU A 243 -14.29 10.39 3.95
N ARG A 244 -14.41 10.40 2.63
CA ARG A 244 -14.52 9.19 1.81
C ARG A 244 -13.14 8.77 1.33
N LEU A 245 -12.75 7.54 1.63
CA LEU A 245 -11.48 6.93 1.24
C LEU A 245 -11.74 5.81 0.24
N VAL A 246 -10.87 5.67 -0.74
CA VAL A 246 -10.81 4.44 -1.55
C VAL A 246 -10.02 3.39 -0.77
N LEU A 247 -10.62 2.21 -0.59
CA LEU A 247 -9.96 1.10 0.08
C LEU A 247 -8.92 0.47 -0.85
N PRO A 248 -7.66 0.31 -0.41
CA PRO A 248 -6.66 -0.36 -1.22
C PRO A 248 -7.01 -1.84 -1.42
N GLU A 249 -6.59 -2.38 -2.57
CA GLU A 249 -6.80 -3.80 -2.89
C GLU A 249 -6.13 -4.71 -1.85
N GLY A 250 -6.73 -5.87 -1.58
CA GLY A 250 -6.20 -6.85 -0.62
C GLY A 250 -6.40 -6.50 0.85
N ILE A 251 -6.86 -5.29 1.20
CA ILE A 251 -7.16 -4.95 2.59
C ILE A 251 -8.36 -5.76 3.09
N GLU A 252 -8.26 -6.31 4.30
CA GLU A 252 -9.39 -6.97 4.96
C GLU A 252 -10.36 -5.89 5.46
N ARG A 253 -11.64 -6.02 5.10
CA ARG A 253 -12.63 -4.93 5.23
C ARG A 253 -12.98 -4.68 6.69
N ARG A 254 -13.04 -5.72 7.51
CA ARG A 254 -13.27 -5.56 8.95
C ARG A 254 -12.06 -4.94 9.63
N ALA A 255 -10.85 -5.39 9.34
CA ALA A 255 -9.63 -4.80 9.87
C ALA A 255 -9.56 -3.30 9.52
N ALA A 256 -9.91 -2.93 8.29
CA ALA A 256 -10.03 -1.54 7.88
C ALA A 256 -11.08 -0.78 8.72
N ARG A 257 -12.27 -1.35 8.91
CA ARG A 257 -13.30 -0.75 9.78
C ARG A 257 -12.78 -0.55 11.21
N ASP A 258 -12.25 -1.61 11.82
CA ASP A 258 -11.81 -1.61 13.21
C ASP A 258 -10.66 -0.61 13.43
N ALA A 259 -9.70 -0.55 12.50
CA ALA A 259 -8.60 0.41 12.57
C ALA A 259 -9.07 1.86 12.42
N LEU A 260 -10.02 2.13 11.51
CA LEU A 260 -10.58 3.47 11.33
C LEU A 260 -11.45 3.88 12.52
N SER A 261 -12.32 2.99 13.01
CA SER A 261 -13.18 3.25 14.18
C SER A 261 -12.38 3.45 15.47
N ALA A 262 -11.17 2.88 15.57
CA ALA A 262 -10.30 3.05 16.74
C ALA A 262 -9.55 4.40 16.76
N LEU A 263 -9.61 5.18 15.68
CA LEU A 263 -8.94 6.48 15.64
C LEU A 263 -9.61 7.48 16.59
N PRO A 264 -8.83 8.31 17.29
CA PRO A 264 -9.38 9.40 18.09
C PRO A 264 -10.30 10.28 17.25
N HIS A 265 -11.42 10.68 17.87
CA HIS A 265 -12.43 11.59 17.29
C HIS A 265 -13.25 11.05 16.11
N VAL A 266 -13.00 9.82 15.66
CA VAL A 266 -13.90 9.14 14.73
C VAL A 266 -15.19 8.77 15.47
N LEU A 267 -16.32 9.18 14.90
CA LEU A 267 -17.67 8.86 15.38
C LEU A 267 -18.15 7.52 14.82
N ASP A 268 -17.87 7.27 13.54
CA ASP A 268 -18.23 6.04 12.84
C ASP A 268 -17.34 5.81 11.61
N ALA A 269 -17.19 4.55 11.20
CA ALA A 269 -16.51 4.17 9.97
C ALA A 269 -17.36 3.15 9.20
N VAL A 270 -17.99 3.60 8.12
CA VAL A 270 -18.83 2.77 7.26
C VAL A 270 -17.98 2.20 6.12
N ILE A 271 -17.90 0.88 6.04
CA ILE A 271 -17.12 0.17 5.01
C ILE A 271 -18.03 -0.45 3.96
N THR A 272 -17.66 -0.24 2.70
CA THR A 272 -18.23 -0.91 1.52
C THR A 272 -17.13 -1.74 0.84
N GLU A 273 -17.41 -2.29 -0.35
CA GLU A 273 -16.43 -3.11 -1.07
C GLU A 273 -15.21 -2.33 -1.55
N GLU A 274 -15.42 -1.07 -1.97
CA GLU A 274 -14.41 -0.21 -2.57
C GLU A 274 -14.08 1.04 -1.73
N HIS A 275 -14.96 1.42 -0.80
CA HIS A 275 -14.83 2.70 -0.09
C HIS A 275 -15.02 2.54 1.43
N ALA A 276 -14.35 3.41 2.17
CA ALA A 276 -14.64 3.71 3.56
C ALA A 276 -15.18 5.14 3.67
N CYS A 277 -16.21 5.35 4.49
CA CYS A 277 -16.64 6.68 4.90
C CYS A 277 -16.38 6.84 6.39
N VAL A 278 -15.49 7.76 6.75
CA VAL A 278 -15.10 8.05 8.13
C VAL A 278 -15.82 9.31 8.57
N TYR A 279 -16.65 9.20 9.60
CA TYR A 279 -17.39 10.32 10.19
C TYR A 279 -16.67 10.80 11.45
N PHE A 280 -16.58 12.11 11.65
CA PHE A 280 -15.92 12.72 12.80
C PHE A 280 -16.56 14.07 13.12
N ARG A 281 -16.26 14.63 14.30
CA ARG A 281 -16.70 15.98 14.65
C ARG A 281 -15.84 17.01 13.90
N PRO A 282 -16.43 17.98 13.16
CA PRO A 282 -15.65 19.00 12.45
C PRO A 282 -14.66 19.77 13.35
N GLU A 283 -15.00 19.93 14.63
CA GLU A 283 -14.17 20.65 15.61
C GLU A 283 -12.99 19.82 16.12
N ALA A 284 -12.95 18.51 15.82
CA ALA A 284 -11.89 17.59 16.20
C ALA A 284 -11.70 16.52 15.10
N PRO A 285 -11.15 16.87 13.93
CA PRO A 285 -10.88 15.89 12.89
C PRO A 285 -9.75 14.94 13.31
N PRO A 286 -9.77 13.67 12.89
CA PRO A 286 -8.64 12.76 13.06
C PRO A 286 -7.43 13.23 12.24
N GLU A 287 -6.20 13.02 12.75
CA GLU A 287 -4.98 13.51 12.10
C GLU A 287 -4.83 13.01 10.64
N GLU A 288 -4.93 11.70 10.40
CA GLU A 288 -4.85 11.13 9.06
C GLU A 288 -5.42 9.69 9.00
N PRO A 289 -6.70 9.51 8.65
CA PRO A 289 -7.31 8.19 8.51
C PRO A 289 -6.64 7.26 7.48
N ARG A 290 -6.03 7.81 6.43
CA ARG A 290 -5.34 6.98 5.41
C ARG A 290 -4.14 6.24 5.98
N LEU A 291 -3.50 6.78 7.02
CA LEU A 291 -2.35 6.15 7.66
C LEU A 291 -2.73 4.85 8.38
N ALA A 292 -3.94 4.79 8.96
CA ALA A 292 -4.45 3.55 9.55
C ALA A 292 -4.60 2.45 8.49
N LEU A 293 -5.15 2.78 7.32
CA LEU A 293 -5.30 1.85 6.20
C LEU A 293 -3.95 1.40 5.63
N ALA A 294 -3.03 2.34 5.44
CA ALA A 294 -1.71 2.04 4.91
C ALA A 294 -0.88 1.13 5.83
N ARG A 295 -0.99 1.30 7.15
CA ARG A 295 -0.33 0.40 8.11
C ARG A 295 -0.89 -1.02 8.02
N LEU A 296 -2.19 -1.19 7.82
CA LEU A 296 -2.82 -2.51 7.66
C LEU A 296 -2.30 -3.28 6.44
N LEU A 297 -2.00 -2.60 5.33
CA LEU A 297 -1.41 -3.24 4.14
C LEU A 297 -0.04 -3.89 4.41
N ARG A 298 0.61 -3.51 5.52
CA ARG A 298 1.94 -3.96 5.91
C ARG A 298 1.92 -4.94 7.08
N LEU A 299 0.74 -5.20 7.65
CA LEU A 299 0.54 -6.21 8.67
C LEU A 299 -0.01 -7.50 8.02
N PRO A 300 0.40 -8.68 8.47
CA PRO A 300 -0.27 -9.90 8.07
C PRO A 300 -1.76 -9.81 8.46
N ALA A 301 -2.66 -10.12 7.53
CA ALA A 301 -4.09 -10.10 7.79
C ALA A 301 -4.41 -11.06 8.95
N PRO A 302 -5.15 -10.63 9.98
CA PRO A 302 -5.54 -11.53 11.04
C PRO A 302 -6.42 -12.66 10.48
N LEU A 303 -6.01 -13.91 10.64
CA LEU A 303 -6.79 -15.11 10.29
C LEU A 303 -7.83 -15.44 11.36
N ALA A 304 -8.53 -14.43 11.89
CA ALA A 304 -9.56 -14.69 12.89
C ALA A 304 -10.74 -15.40 12.22
N GLU A 305 -10.82 -16.72 12.38
CA GLU A 305 -11.98 -17.51 11.94
C GLU A 305 -13.24 -16.95 12.60
N ARG A 306 -14.22 -16.60 11.77
CA ARG A 306 -15.52 -16.11 12.24
C ARG A 306 -16.49 -17.26 12.42
N PRO A 307 -17.38 -17.19 13.43
CA PRO A 307 -18.44 -18.15 13.61
C PRO A 307 -19.29 -18.23 12.33
N LEU A 308 -19.63 -19.45 11.92
CA LEU A 308 -20.57 -19.67 10.84
C LEU A 308 -21.99 -19.55 11.38
N MET A 309 -22.72 -18.52 10.99
CA MET A 309 -24.15 -18.38 11.28
C MET A 309 -24.98 -19.16 10.27
N THR A 310 -25.93 -19.95 10.75
CA THR A 310 -26.88 -20.66 9.88
C THR A 310 -28.23 -19.96 9.93
N ILE A 311 -28.74 -19.54 8.76
CA ILE A 311 -30.07 -18.95 8.63
C ILE A 311 -30.98 -19.96 7.95
N ARG A 312 -32.04 -20.36 8.66
CA ARG A 312 -33.05 -21.28 8.15
C ARG A 312 -33.96 -20.56 7.17
N VAL A 313 -34.24 -21.16 6.02
CA VAL A 313 -35.03 -20.54 4.94
C VAL A 313 -36.07 -21.53 4.44
N ARG A 314 -37.32 -21.07 4.37
CA ARG A 314 -38.35 -21.70 3.56
C ARG A 314 -38.31 -21.07 2.17
N TYR A 315 -38.14 -21.86 1.13
CA TYR A 315 -38.04 -21.37 -0.25
C TYR A 315 -39.44 -21.20 -0.86
N ASP A 316 -40.14 -20.16 -0.41
CA ASP A 316 -41.52 -19.81 -0.78
C ASP A 316 -41.61 -18.41 -1.43
N GLY A 317 -40.48 -17.90 -1.92
CA GLY A 317 -40.38 -16.52 -2.40
C GLY A 317 -41.19 -16.27 -3.68
N GLN A 318 -41.80 -15.09 -3.76
CA GLN A 318 -42.65 -14.67 -4.89
C GLN A 318 -41.97 -14.80 -6.26
N ASP A 319 -40.64 -14.65 -6.33
CA ASP A 319 -39.87 -14.68 -7.59
C ASP A 319 -39.15 -16.01 -7.83
N LEU A 320 -39.27 -16.98 -6.92
CA LEU A 320 -38.52 -18.23 -6.99
C LEU A 320 -38.77 -18.96 -8.33
N HIS A 321 -40.03 -19.04 -8.75
CA HIS A 321 -40.43 -19.62 -10.02
C HIS A 321 -39.77 -18.92 -11.23
N THR A 322 -39.79 -17.58 -11.24
CA THR A 322 -39.23 -16.76 -12.31
C THR A 322 -37.70 -16.89 -12.38
N VAL A 323 -37.04 -16.91 -11.22
CA VAL A 323 -35.59 -17.15 -11.12
C VAL A 323 -35.23 -18.53 -11.67
N ALA A 324 -35.99 -19.56 -11.28
CA ALA A 324 -35.80 -20.93 -11.73
C ALA A 324 -35.96 -21.04 -13.26
N ALA A 325 -37.06 -20.50 -13.80
CA ALA A 325 -37.32 -20.48 -15.24
C ALA A 325 -36.22 -19.76 -16.03
N ARG A 326 -35.73 -18.62 -15.55
CA ARG A 326 -34.63 -17.88 -16.18
C ARG A 326 -33.31 -18.64 -16.17
N ALA A 327 -33.05 -19.38 -15.09
CA ALA A 327 -31.84 -20.18 -14.93
C ALA A 327 -31.89 -21.51 -15.70
N GLY A 328 -33.06 -21.92 -16.22
CA GLY A 328 -33.27 -23.26 -16.76
C GLY A 328 -33.20 -24.34 -15.67
N LEU A 329 -33.62 -24.00 -14.45
CA LEU A 329 -33.58 -24.84 -13.26
C LEU A 329 -34.99 -25.05 -12.69
N THR A 330 -35.14 -26.05 -11.85
CA THR A 330 -36.27 -26.20 -10.92
C THR A 330 -36.09 -25.30 -9.70
N GLU A 331 -37.17 -25.01 -8.98
CA GLU A 331 -37.13 -24.24 -7.73
C GLU A 331 -36.26 -24.92 -6.66
N ASP A 332 -36.30 -26.26 -6.61
CA ASP A 332 -35.43 -27.06 -5.75
C ASP A 332 -33.94 -26.93 -6.11
N GLU A 333 -33.62 -26.83 -7.40
CA GLU A 333 -32.25 -26.56 -7.86
C GLU A 333 -31.80 -25.16 -7.50
N VAL A 334 -32.66 -24.15 -7.56
CA VAL A 334 -32.36 -22.80 -7.08
C VAL A 334 -32.05 -22.83 -5.59
N ALA A 335 -32.88 -23.51 -4.79
CA ALA A 335 -32.66 -23.66 -3.36
C ALA A 335 -31.33 -24.37 -3.05
N ARG A 336 -31.01 -25.45 -3.78
CA ARG A 336 -29.71 -26.15 -3.66
C ARG A 336 -28.54 -25.26 -4.02
N CYS A 337 -28.63 -24.48 -5.10
CA CYS A 337 -27.57 -23.54 -5.49
C CYS A 337 -27.32 -22.48 -4.40
N HIS A 338 -28.38 -21.99 -3.75
CA HIS A 338 -28.27 -20.99 -2.68
C HIS A 338 -27.76 -21.59 -1.35
N THR A 339 -28.13 -22.82 -1.00
CA THR A 339 -27.71 -23.45 0.27
C THR A 339 -26.31 -24.10 0.20
N ALA A 340 -25.82 -24.46 -0.99
CA ALA A 340 -24.54 -25.15 -1.17
C ALA A 340 -23.30 -24.27 -0.92
N ARG A 341 -23.47 -22.96 -0.68
CA ARG A 341 -22.36 -22.01 -0.50
C ARG A 341 -22.36 -21.45 0.91
N GLU A 342 -21.16 -21.11 1.36
CA GLU A 342 -20.98 -20.16 2.45
C GLU A 342 -20.79 -18.77 1.89
N TYR A 343 -21.43 -17.81 2.52
CA TYR A 343 -21.38 -16.41 2.17
C TYR A 343 -20.60 -15.64 3.21
N THR A 344 -19.94 -14.56 2.79
CA THR A 344 -19.34 -13.58 3.68
C THR A 344 -20.12 -12.28 3.59
N VAL A 345 -20.41 -11.65 4.74
CA VAL A 345 -20.99 -10.30 4.76
C VAL A 345 -19.99 -9.32 4.16
N ARG A 346 -20.30 -8.74 2.99
CA ARG A 346 -19.45 -7.78 2.26
C ARG A 346 -19.71 -6.33 2.67
N CYS A 347 -20.93 -6.03 3.10
CA CYS A 347 -21.37 -4.71 3.54
C CYS A 347 -22.59 -4.87 4.44
N VAL A 348 -22.78 -3.96 5.39
CA VAL A 348 -24.00 -3.84 6.20
C VAL A 348 -24.49 -2.40 6.06
N GLY A 349 -25.74 -2.20 5.65
CA GLY A 349 -26.27 -0.86 5.39
C GLY A 349 -27.56 -0.87 4.56
N PHE A 350 -27.96 0.27 4.01
CA PHE A 350 -29.27 0.55 3.37
C PHE A 350 -30.45 0.54 4.35
N LEU A 351 -30.59 -0.51 5.15
CA LEU A 351 -31.52 -0.60 6.28
C LEU A 351 -30.74 -1.10 7.52
N PRO A 352 -31.14 -0.71 8.75
CA PRO A 352 -30.56 -1.27 9.96
C PRO A 352 -30.64 -2.80 9.93
N GLY A 353 -29.49 -3.48 10.00
CA GLY A 353 -29.40 -4.95 9.97
C GLY A 353 -29.42 -5.62 8.59
N PHE A 354 -29.55 -4.87 7.49
CA PHE A 354 -29.46 -5.48 6.16
C PHE A 354 -28.00 -5.75 5.78
N ALA A 355 -27.67 -7.03 5.62
CA ALA A 355 -26.35 -7.50 5.25
C ALA A 355 -26.32 -7.94 3.79
N TYR A 356 -25.39 -7.37 3.02
CA TYR A 356 -25.08 -7.82 1.67
C TYR A 356 -24.12 -8.99 1.74
N LEU A 357 -24.62 -10.19 1.48
CA LEU A 357 -23.83 -11.41 1.49
C LEU A 357 -23.19 -11.65 0.13
N GLY A 358 -22.01 -12.28 0.12
CA GLY A 358 -21.12 -12.47 -1.04
C GLY A 358 -21.72 -13.15 -2.27
N GLU A 359 -20.87 -13.58 -3.20
CA GLU A 359 -21.31 -13.98 -4.54
C GLU A 359 -22.24 -15.21 -4.55
N VAL A 360 -23.47 -14.99 -5.04
CA VAL A 360 -24.42 -16.08 -5.32
C VAL A 360 -23.90 -16.95 -6.46
N ASP A 361 -24.34 -18.21 -6.50
CA ASP A 361 -23.98 -19.13 -7.59
C ASP A 361 -24.32 -18.48 -8.95
N PRO A 362 -23.38 -18.45 -9.92
CA PRO A 362 -23.60 -17.79 -11.21
C PRO A 362 -24.84 -18.28 -11.95
N ARG A 363 -25.28 -19.54 -11.73
CA ARG A 363 -26.48 -20.12 -12.34
C ARG A 363 -27.77 -19.44 -11.89
N ILE A 364 -27.81 -18.92 -10.66
CA ILE A 364 -28.98 -18.22 -10.10
C ILE A 364 -28.74 -16.70 -9.99
N SER A 365 -27.63 -16.19 -10.52
CA SER A 365 -27.34 -14.76 -10.49
C SER A 365 -28.27 -14.01 -11.44
N VAL A 366 -29.14 -13.19 -10.87
CA VAL A 366 -30.14 -12.41 -11.60
C VAL A 366 -29.96 -10.92 -11.31
N PRO A 367 -30.22 -10.03 -12.29
CA PRO A 367 -30.18 -8.60 -12.06
C PRO A 367 -31.29 -8.17 -11.08
N ARG A 368 -31.10 -7.00 -10.49
CA ARG A 368 -32.16 -6.29 -9.77
C ARG A 368 -33.33 -6.02 -10.72
N LEU A 369 -34.55 -6.04 -10.20
CA LEU A 369 -35.74 -5.63 -10.94
C LEU A 369 -35.62 -4.19 -11.43
N SER A 370 -36.07 -3.93 -12.66
CA SER A 370 -36.08 -2.60 -13.27
C SER A 370 -36.98 -1.62 -12.52
N THR A 371 -38.13 -2.11 -12.02
CA THR A 371 -39.05 -1.35 -11.17
C THR A 371 -39.08 -1.98 -9.77
N PRO A 372 -38.55 -1.30 -8.74
CA PRO A 372 -38.63 -1.79 -7.37
C PRO A 372 -40.08 -1.94 -6.89
N ARG A 373 -40.33 -2.96 -6.06
CA ARG A 373 -41.59 -3.13 -5.36
C ARG A 373 -41.73 -2.04 -4.30
N THR A 374 -42.96 -1.59 -4.10
CA THR A 374 -43.32 -0.67 -3.02
C THR A 374 -43.20 -1.33 -1.64
N ARG A 375 -43.34 -2.67 -1.57
CA ARG A 375 -43.24 -3.42 -0.33
C ARG A 375 -42.66 -4.81 -0.55
N VAL A 376 -41.58 -5.11 0.17
CA VAL A 376 -40.99 -6.42 0.40
C VAL A 376 -41.30 -6.79 1.86
N PRO A 377 -41.74 -8.02 2.16
CA PRO A 377 -41.98 -8.46 3.54
C PRO A 377 -40.70 -8.48 4.38
N ALA A 378 -40.83 -8.29 5.69
CA ALA A 378 -39.74 -8.57 6.61
C ALA A 378 -39.35 -10.05 6.52
N LEU A 379 -38.07 -10.35 6.76
CA LEU A 379 -37.45 -11.67 6.65
C LEU A 379 -37.46 -12.30 5.25
N ALA A 380 -37.89 -11.56 4.22
CA ALA A 380 -37.75 -12.05 2.86
C ALA A 380 -36.26 -12.23 2.50
N VAL A 381 -35.94 -13.39 1.92
CA VAL A 381 -34.62 -13.70 1.36
C VAL A 381 -34.64 -13.32 -0.10
N GLY A 382 -33.74 -12.44 -0.50
CA GLY A 382 -33.66 -11.95 -1.87
C GLY A 382 -32.30 -12.18 -2.51
N ILE A 383 -32.29 -12.20 -3.85
CA ILE A 383 -31.06 -12.16 -4.65
C ILE A 383 -31.12 -11.05 -5.71
N ALA A 384 -29.99 -10.35 -5.91
CA ALA A 384 -29.82 -9.36 -6.97
C ALA A 384 -28.34 -9.05 -7.22
N GLY A 385 -27.93 -8.95 -8.49
CA GLY A 385 -26.62 -8.43 -8.87
C GLY A 385 -25.45 -9.20 -8.24
N GLY A 386 -25.56 -10.53 -8.17
CA GLY A 386 -24.54 -11.36 -7.55
C GLY A 386 -24.57 -11.38 -6.01
N ARG A 387 -25.53 -10.74 -5.34
CA ARG A 387 -25.63 -10.69 -3.87
C ARG A 387 -26.90 -11.40 -3.38
N THR A 388 -26.85 -11.89 -2.14
CA THR A 388 -28.01 -12.38 -1.39
C THR A 388 -28.14 -11.64 -0.05
N GLY A 389 -29.31 -11.67 0.57
CA GLY A 389 -29.57 -10.93 1.81
C GLY A 389 -30.96 -11.20 2.37
N VAL A 390 -31.13 -10.90 3.66
CA VAL A 390 -32.40 -11.01 4.37
C VAL A 390 -32.91 -9.60 4.69
N TYR A 391 -34.14 -9.29 4.30
CA TYR A 391 -34.77 -8.02 4.63
C TYR A 391 -35.07 -7.95 6.14
N PRO A 392 -34.52 -7.00 6.91
CA PRO A 392 -34.74 -6.92 8.35
C PRO A 392 -36.17 -6.45 8.69
N PHE A 393 -36.75 -5.60 7.85
CA PHE A 393 -38.08 -5.02 8.01
C PHE A 393 -38.80 -4.96 6.67
N ALA A 394 -40.12 -4.68 6.70
CA ALA A 394 -40.86 -4.43 5.48
C ALA A 394 -40.44 -3.08 4.88
N SER A 395 -39.98 -3.10 3.62
CA SER A 395 -39.48 -1.91 2.92
C SER A 395 -39.71 -1.99 1.42
N PRO A 396 -39.62 -0.88 0.66
CA PRO A 396 -39.46 -0.97 -0.78
C PRO A 396 -38.17 -1.72 -1.16
N GLY A 397 -38.18 -2.42 -2.30
CA GLY A 397 -37.04 -3.25 -2.71
C GLY A 397 -37.17 -3.81 -4.12
N GLY A 398 -36.04 -3.93 -4.83
CA GLY A 398 -36.00 -4.46 -6.20
C GLY A 398 -35.34 -5.83 -6.31
N TRP A 399 -35.19 -6.56 -5.21
CA TRP A 399 -34.53 -7.86 -5.20
C TRP A 399 -35.51 -8.98 -5.58
N ASN A 400 -35.01 -10.05 -6.19
CA ASN A 400 -35.82 -11.21 -6.54
C ASN A 400 -35.98 -12.06 -5.27
N LEU A 401 -37.21 -12.18 -4.78
CA LEU A 401 -37.52 -12.86 -3.52
C LEU A 401 -37.59 -14.37 -3.75
N ILE A 402 -36.69 -15.13 -3.11
CA ILE A 402 -36.57 -16.58 -3.30
C ILE A 402 -36.99 -17.40 -2.08
N GLY A 403 -37.22 -16.76 -0.94
CA GLY A 403 -37.71 -17.43 0.26
C GLY A 403 -37.95 -16.50 1.43
N THR A 404 -38.19 -17.09 2.59
CA THR A 404 -38.44 -16.44 3.87
C THR A 404 -37.52 -17.02 4.94
N ALA A 405 -36.76 -16.16 5.62
CA ALA A 405 -35.92 -16.56 6.74
C ALA A 405 -36.78 -16.86 7.98
N LEU A 406 -36.43 -17.93 8.68
CA LEU A 406 -37.11 -18.42 9.88
C LEU A 406 -36.19 -18.24 11.10
N ASP A 407 -36.79 -17.97 12.26
CA ASP A 407 -36.10 -17.85 13.56
C ASP A 407 -34.89 -16.89 13.55
N PHE A 408 -34.93 -15.87 12.68
CA PHE A 408 -33.84 -14.91 12.49
C PHE A 408 -34.29 -13.51 12.86
N THR A 409 -33.53 -12.85 13.73
CA THR A 409 -33.71 -11.44 14.09
C THR A 409 -32.53 -10.64 13.55
N ALA A 410 -32.72 -9.98 12.41
CA ALA A 410 -31.65 -9.28 11.71
C ALA A 410 -31.13 -8.04 12.46
N PHE A 411 -31.97 -7.39 13.27
CA PHE A 411 -31.63 -6.16 14.00
C PHE A 411 -32.42 -6.04 15.31
N THR A 412 -31.76 -5.55 16.36
CA THR A 412 -32.41 -5.05 17.58
C THR A 412 -31.82 -3.69 17.95
N PRO A 413 -32.61 -2.75 18.53
CA PRO A 413 -32.07 -1.48 19.01
C PRO A 413 -30.93 -1.65 20.05
N GLU A 414 -30.98 -2.71 20.86
CA GLU A 414 -30.04 -2.95 21.95
C GLU A 414 -28.70 -3.52 21.46
N HIS A 415 -28.72 -4.41 20.47
CA HIS A 415 -27.51 -5.11 19.99
C HIS A 415 -27.09 -4.72 18.56
N GLY A 416 -27.89 -3.91 17.88
CA GLY A 416 -27.67 -3.54 16.49
C GLY A 416 -27.92 -4.68 15.51
N ALA A 417 -27.16 -4.71 14.42
CA ALA A 417 -27.25 -5.73 13.38
C ALA A 417 -26.71 -7.09 13.87
N ALA A 418 -27.48 -8.15 13.65
CA ALA A 418 -27.08 -9.52 14.00
C ALA A 418 -25.92 -10.03 13.15
N LEU A 419 -25.81 -9.54 11.91
CA LEU A 419 -24.71 -9.84 10.99
C LEU A 419 -23.77 -8.64 10.90
N GLN A 420 -22.48 -8.89 11.06
CA GLN A 420 -21.41 -7.91 11.01
C GLN A 420 -20.52 -8.15 9.78
N LEU A 421 -19.88 -7.07 9.30
CA LEU A 421 -18.96 -7.09 8.17
C LEU A 421 -17.91 -8.21 8.28
N GLY A 422 -17.85 -9.15 7.35
CA GLY A 422 -16.93 -10.29 7.38
C GLY A 422 -17.42 -11.53 8.12
N ASP A 423 -18.62 -11.51 8.72
CA ASP A 423 -19.24 -12.74 9.27
C ASP A 423 -19.50 -13.76 8.15
N ARG A 424 -19.44 -15.05 8.51
CA ARG A 424 -19.76 -16.17 7.62
C ARG A 424 -21.20 -16.60 7.84
N VAL A 425 -21.93 -16.77 6.75
CA VAL A 425 -23.34 -17.17 6.75
C VAL A 425 -23.56 -18.35 5.83
N ARG A 426 -24.33 -19.33 6.27
CA ARG A 426 -24.87 -20.40 5.43
C ARG A 426 -26.39 -20.37 5.53
N PHE A 427 -27.07 -20.67 4.43
CA PHE A 427 -28.51 -20.87 4.43
C PHE A 427 -28.82 -22.35 4.51
N GLU A 428 -29.82 -22.70 5.31
CA GLU A 428 -30.32 -24.06 5.45
C GLU A 428 -31.77 -24.11 5.01
N ARG A 429 -32.08 -25.02 4.07
CA ARG A 429 -33.45 -25.23 3.61
C ARG A 429 -34.26 -25.91 4.72
N VAL A 430 -35.45 -25.39 4.97
CA VAL A 430 -36.48 -26.06 5.79
C VAL A 430 -37.64 -26.42 4.87
N ASP A 431 -37.97 -27.70 4.81
CA ASP A 431 -39.18 -28.16 4.13
C ASP A 431 -40.39 -27.84 5.02
N GLY A 432 -41.43 -27.28 4.39
CA GLY A 432 -42.67 -26.86 5.04
C GLY A 432 -43.69 -27.96 5.18
#